data_AF-A0A524P177-F1
#
_entry.id   AF-A0A524P177-F1
#
_cell.length_a   1.000
_cell.length_b   1.000
_cell.length_c   1.000
_cell.angle_alpha   90.00
_cell.angle_beta   90.00
_cell.angle_gamma   90.00
#
_symmetry.space_group_name_H-M   'P 1'
#
loop_
_entity.id
_entity.type
_entity.pdbx_description
1 polymer ?
#
loop_
_entity_poly.entity_id
_entity_poly.type
_entity_poly.pdbx_seq_one_letter_code
_entity_poly.pdbx_strand_id
1 'polypeptide(L)' 'YVVVQIAGWLARRIVCRVRVGEKLDRADRFGLIIFGSRVYLYLPPEVSICVKSGERVSAGTTVVAHRGGDHASV' A
#
# COMPACT_ATOMS: atom_id res chain seq x y z
N TYR A 1 7.54 8.60 -0.96
CA TYR A 1 6.74 7.36 -1.01
C TYR A 1 6.37 7.07 -2.44
N VAL A 2 6.49 5.83 -2.90
CA VAL A 2 6.01 5.43 -4.23
C VAL A 2 5.23 4.13 -4.11
N VAL A 3 4.09 4.04 -4.79
CA VAL A 3 3.27 2.83 -4.89
C VAL A 3 3.29 2.36 -6.33
N VAL A 4 3.71 1.13 -6.56
CA VAL A 4 3.70 0.51 -7.89
C VAL A 4 2.76 -0.69 -7.87
N GLN A 5 1.75 -0.66 -8.73
CA GLN A 5 0.81 -1.74 -8.92
C GLN A 5 1.24 -2.59 -10.12
N ILE A 6 1.39 -3.88 -9.91
CA ILE A 6 1.79 -4.84 -10.95
C ILE A 6 0.62 -5.79 -11.17
N ALA A 7 -0.02 -5.68 -12.33
CA ALA A 7 -1.14 -6.54 -12.69
C ALA A 7 -0.65 -7.99 -12.88
N GLY A 8 -1.47 -8.94 -12.42
CA GLY A 8 -1.19 -10.36 -12.58
C GLY A 8 -1.44 -10.83 -14.00
N TRP A 9 -0.94 -12.01 -14.34
CA TRP A 9 -1.16 -12.63 -15.64
C TRP A 9 -2.66 -12.80 -15.97
N LEU A 10 -3.47 -13.14 -14.96
CA LEU A 10 -4.92 -13.31 -15.10
C LEU A 10 -5.64 -11.95 -15.16
N ALA A 11 -5.28 -11.04 -14.26
CA ALA A 11 -5.86 -9.71 -14.17
C ALA A 11 -5.04 -8.70 -14.98
N ARG A 12 -5.27 -8.66 -16.30
CA ARG A 12 -4.56 -7.76 -17.25
C ARG A 12 -4.94 -6.27 -17.14
N ARG A 13 -5.57 -5.84 -16.05
CA ARG A 13 -6.05 -4.46 -15.86
C ARG A 13 -5.82 -3.98 -14.43
N ILE A 14 -5.26 -2.78 -14.33
CA ILE A 14 -5.16 -2.00 -13.09
C ILE A 14 -6.21 -0.89 -13.16
N VAL A 15 -6.99 -0.71 -12.10
CA VAL A 15 -7.96 0.37 -12.00
C VAL A 15 -7.45 1.39 -10.98
N CYS A 16 -6.83 2.46 -11.47
CA CYS A 16 -6.51 3.63 -10.66
C CYS A 16 -7.74 4.53 -10.58
N ARG A 17 -8.26 4.77 -9.37
CA ARG A 17 -9.45 5.63 -9.17
C ARG A 17 -9.07 7.07 -8.83
N VAL A 18 -7.84 7.28 -8.38
CA VAL A 18 -7.35 8.56 -7.92
C VAL A 18 -6.81 9.41 -9.05
N ARG A 19 -6.92 10.74 -8.89
CA ARG A 19 -6.42 11.74 -9.83
C ARG A 19 -5.17 12.42 -9.28
N VAL A 20 -4.38 13.00 -10.18
CA VAL A 20 -3.22 13.80 -9.79
C VAL A 20 -3.69 15.00 -8.95
N GLY A 21 -3.07 15.19 -7.79
CA GLY A 21 -3.41 16.27 -6.84
C GLY A 21 -4.54 15.93 -5.88
N GLU A 22 -5.18 14.77 -6.02
CA GLU A 22 -6.19 14.29 -5.06
C GLU A 22 -5.53 13.93 -3.73
N LYS A 23 -6.08 14.46 -2.64
CA LYS A 23 -5.69 14.08 -1.28
C LYS A 23 -6.51 12.86 -0.87
N LEU A 24 -5.84 11.89 -0.25
CA LEU A 24 -6.46 10.67 0.25
C LEU A 24 -6.32 10.64 1.76
N ASP A 25 -7.39 10.27 2.43
CA ASP A 25 -7.40 9.99 3.86
C ASP A 25 -7.01 8.53 4.12
N ARG A 26 -6.79 8.21 5.40
CA ARG A 26 -6.48 6.85 5.82
C ARG A 26 -7.65 5.92 5.45
N ALA A 27 -7.31 4.73 4.96
CA ALA A 27 -8.25 3.71 4.47
C ALA A 27 -9.00 4.03 3.17
N ASP A 28 -8.73 5.17 2.52
CA ASP A 28 -9.27 5.45 1.20
C ASP A 28 -8.77 4.47 0.14
N ARG A 29 -9.64 4.22 -0.85
CA ARG A 29 -9.34 3.31 -1.95
C ARG A 29 -8.56 4.02 -3.05
N PHE A 30 -7.25 3.81 -3.05
CA PHE A 30 -6.38 4.24 -4.15
C PHE A 30 -6.76 3.63 -5.52
N GLY A 31 -7.15 2.35 -5.52
CA GLY A 31 -7.47 1.64 -6.74
C GLY A 31 -7.84 0.19 -6.49
N LEU A 32 -7.91 -0.59 -7.57
CA LEU A 32 -8.19 -2.02 -7.53
C LEU A 32 -7.25 -2.77 -8.48
N ILE A 33 -6.64 -3.81 -7.93
CA ILE A 33 -5.93 -4.85 -8.68
C ILE A 33 -6.53 -6.20 -8.30
N ILE A 34 -6.59 -7.12 -9.27
CA ILE A 34 -7.36 -8.37 -9.18
C ILE A 34 -6.39 -9.57 -9.24
N PHE A 35 -6.88 -10.78 -8.96
CA PHE A 35 -6.14 -12.04 -8.78
C PHE A 35 -4.77 -12.17 -9.48
N GLY A 36 -3.76 -12.54 -8.68
CA GLY A 36 -2.38 -12.75 -9.13
C GLY A 36 -1.54 -11.47 -9.25
N SER A 37 -2.10 -10.32 -8.88
CA SER A 37 -1.41 -9.04 -8.87
C SER A 37 -0.60 -8.81 -7.59
N ARG A 38 0.29 -7.80 -7.63
CA ARG A 38 1.19 -7.43 -6.52
C ARG A 38 1.30 -5.91 -6.40
N VAL A 39 1.59 -5.43 -5.19
CA VAL A 39 1.91 -4.02 -4.91
C VAL A 39 3.32 -3.93 -4.37
N TYR A 40 4.12 -3.03 -4.93
CA TYR A 40 5.42 -2.64 -4.38
C TYR A 40 5.27 -1.28 -3.71
N LEU A 41 5.75 -1.18 -2.47
CA LEU A 41 5.78 0.05 -1.70
C LEU A 41 7.23 0.46 -1.50
N TYR A 42 7.61 1.59 -2.06
CA TYR A 42 8.91 2.20 -1.82
C TYR A 42 8.74 3.25 -0.73
N LEU A 43 9.30 2.92 0.42
CA LEU A 43 9.26 3.76 1.61
C LEU A 43 10.64 4.40 1.80
N PRO A 44 10.70 5.65 2.25
CA PRO A 44 11.96 6.32 2.51
C PRO A 44 12.60 5.72 3.79
N PRO A 45 13.92 5.83 3.98
CA PRO A 45 14.64 5.09 5.02
C PRO A 45 14.27 5.52 6.46
N GLU A 46 13.59 6.64 6.65
CA GLU A 46 13.19 7.17 7.97
C GLU A 46 11.90 6.54 8.52
N VAL A 47 11.33 5.55 7.83
CA VAL A 47 10.14 4.82 8.33
C VAL A 47 10.54 3.57 9.11
N SER A 48 9.76 3.25 10.13
CA SER A 48 9.84 1.98 10.85
C SER A 48 8.87 0.98 10.21
N ILE A 49 9.39 -0.15 9.72
CA ILE A 49 8.57 -1.23 9.13
C ILE A 49 7.87 -2.01 10.25
N CYS A 50 6.56 -2.24 10.08
CA CYS A 50 5.71 -2.89 11.10
C CYS A 50 5.38 -4.35 10.79
N VAL A 51 5.74 -4.85 9.61
CA VAL A 51 5.43 -6.20 9.13
C VAL A 51 6.70 -6.99 8.88
N LYS A 52 6.60 -8.32 8.96
CA LYS A 52 7.72 -9.24 8.69
C LYS A 52 7.56 -9.93 7.33
N SER A 53 8.68 -10.44 6.81
CA SER A 53 8.63 -11.29 5.61
C SER A 53 7.77 -12.53 5.85
N GLY A 54 6.90 -12.85 4.89
CA GLY A 54 5.94 -13.95 4.99
C GLY A 54 4.68 -13.65 5.82
N GLU A 55 4.59 -12.49 6.45
CA GLU A 55 3.40 -12.08 7.19
C GLU A 55 2.21 -11.83 6.25
N ARG A 56 1.05 -12.33 6.65
CA ARG A 56 -0.18 -12.12 5.89
C ARG A 56 -0.76 -10.75 6.24
N VAL A 57 -0.86 -9.88 5.24
CA VAL A 57 -1.41 -8.52 5.39
C VAL A 57 -2.80 -8.41 4.75
N SER A 58 -3.61 -7.48 5.25
CA SER A 58 -4.91 -7.11 4.69
C SER A 58 -4.96 -5.63 4.34
N ALA A 59 -5.45 -5.31 3.14
CA ALA A 59 -5.54 -3.93 2.66
C ALA A 59 -6.53 -3.11 3.50
N GLY A 60 -6.18 -1.86 3.79
CA GLY A 60 -7.00 -0.94 4.58
C GLY A 60 -6.96 -1.18 6.09
N THR A 61 -6.36 -2.27 6.58
CA THR A 61 -6.32 -2.59 8.02
C THR A 61 -4.92 -2.84 8.54
N THR A 62 -4.07 -3.59 7.82
CA THR A 62 -2.70 -3.86 8.26
C THR A 62 -1.81 -2.64 8.06
N VAL A 63 -1.23 -2.12 9.14
CA VAL A 63 -0.22 -1.07 9.10
C VAL A 63 1.11 -1.68 8.69
N VAL A 64 1.71 -1.20 7.60
CA VAL A 64 2.99 -1.73 7.08
C VAL A 64 4.20 -0.94 7.54
N ALA A 65 4.03 0.34 7.88
CA ALA A 65 5.09 1.21 8.38
C ALA A 65 4.55 2.45 9.11
N HIS A 66 5.35 2.96 10.05
CA HIS A 66 5.19 4.28 10.67
C HIS A 66 6.28 5.23 10.21
N ARG A 67 5.94 6.49 9.94
CA ARG A 67 6.93 7.54 9.74
C ARG A 67 7.63 7.80 11.08
N GLY A 68 8.96 7.87 11.11
CA GLY A 68 9.73 8.15 12.32
C GLY A 68 9.19 9.39 13.03
N GLY A 69 8.58 9.18 14.20
CA GLY A 69 7.82 10.18 14.96
C GLY A 69 6.46 9.69 15.46
N ASP A 70 5.79 8.78 14.72
CA ASP A 70 4.52 8.18 15.13
C ASP A 70 4.75 6.90 15.95
N HIS A 71 5.23 7.06 17.18
CA HIS A 71 5.00 6.06 18.24
C HIS A 71 3.52 6.17 18.65
N ALA A 72 2.62 5.60 17.86
CA ALA A 72 1.23 5.46 18.22
C ALA A 72 0.96 4.00 18.59
N SER A 73 0.94 3.78 19.90
CA SER A 73 0.36 2.66 20.63
C SER A 73 -0.79 2.00 19.87
N VAL A 74 -0.65 0.70 19.62
CA VAL A 74 -1.80 -0.19 19.49
C VAL A 74 -2.12 -0.73 20.87
#